data_AF-A0A1Y2T5W8-F1
#
_entry.id   AF-A0A1Y2T5W8-F1
#
_cell.length_a   1.000
_cell.length_b   1.000
_cell.length_c   1.000
_cell.angle_alpha   90.00
_cell.angle_beta   90.00
_cell.angle_gamma   90.00
#
_symmetry.space_group_name_H-M   'P 1'
#
loop_
_entity.id
_entity.type
_entity.pdbx_description
1 polymer ?
#
loop_
_entity_poly.entity_id
_entity_poly.type
_entity_poly.pdbx_seq_one_letter_code
_entity_poly.pdbx_strand_id
1 'polypeptide(L)'
;MRKDRVLEALRQLAPAGSSSGVTAIEVAEHVGIRRNNASADLNELVNEGLALKLKGKPVRFIAAAEPGSPAVPAPVANDPFDELVGYGGSLGAAVEQAKAAMLYPPRGLPTLISGPTGSGKSRLAEAMYRYAVAAGRLPPGAPFCVFNCADYAANPQLLQAQLFGYVKGAFTGAERDTPGLVAQADGGLLFLDEIHRLPPDGQEMLFLLMDRGVYRALGDTATRQASVMLVGATSEDPSSSLLNTFVRRFPVVIHLPGLDVRPVEERWRSSRSSAGRGLPDRQGHRRKPAGPAGAPGLPHHRERGRAAQRHPHGVRQGVLRARGGRVGRRRPDFPRPHPPVPPDPAGLPAGP
;
A
#
# COMPACT_ATOMS: atom_id res chain seq x y z
N MET A 1 1.86 37.62 27.20
CA MET A 1 2.32 36.75 28.30
C MET A 1 1.20 36.02 29.05
N ARG A 2 0.15 36.69 29.59
CA ARG A 2 -0.93 35.98 30.31
C ARG A 2 -1.82 35.15 29.38
N LYS A 3 -2.26 35.77 28.28
CA LYS A 3 -3.11 35.15 27.25
C LYS A 3 -2.45 33.95 26.58
N ASP A 4 -1.14 34.03 26.31
CA ASP A 4 -0.37 32.92 25.72
C ASP A 4 -0.36 31.69 26.64
N ARG A 5 -0.27 31.91 27.97
CA ARG A 5 -0.37 30.82 28.96
C ARG A 5 -1.77 30.21 29.02
N VAL A 6 -2.82 31.02 28.83
CA VAL A 6 -4.21 30.56 28.75
C VAL A 6 -4.45 29.74 27.48
N LEU A 7 -3.89 30.17 26.34
CA LEU A 7 -3.95 29.45 25.08
C LEU A 7 -3.21 28.10 25.16
N GLU A 8 -2.02 28.08 25.75
CA GLU A 8 -1.26 26.85 25.96
C GLU A 8 -1.99 25.88 26.88
N ALA A 9 -2.55 26.37 28.00
CA ALA A 9 -3.38 25.56 28.88
C ALA A 9 -4.63 25.01 28.18
N LEU A 10 -5.27 25.82 27.33
CA LEU A 10 -6.43 25.39 26.54
C LEU A 10 -6.05 24.27 25.56
N ARG A 11 -4.89 24.35 24.91
CA ARG A 11 -4.38 23.32 24.00
C ARG A 11 -4.06 22.00 24.72
N GLN A 12 -3.53 22.09 25.93
CA GLN A 12 -3.21 20.92 26.74
C GLN A 12 -4.47 20.23 27.28
N LEU A 13 -5.45 21.00 27.74
CA LEU A 13 -6.64 20.46 28.38
C LEU A 13 -7.76 20.09 27.39
N ALA A 14 -7.90 20.82 26.29
CA ALA A 14 -8.93 20.60 25.27
C ALA A 14 -8.41 20.95 23.86
N PRO A 15 -7.59 20.09 23.25
CA PRO A 15 -7.06 20.29 21.90
C PRO A 15 -8.17 20.38 20.83
N ALA A 16 -7.80 20.85 19.65
CA ALA A 16 -8.71 20.94 18.51
C ALA A 16 -9.27 19.56 18.15
N GLY A 17 -10.61 19.43 18.13
CA GLY A 17 -11.30 18.17 17.87
C GLY A 17 -11.76 17.41 19.13
N SER A 18 -11.45 17.89 20.34
CA SER A 18 -11.98 17.29 21.58
C SER A 18 -13.51 17.42 21.68
N SER A 19 -14.18 16.31 21.98
CA SER A 19 -15.63 16.25 22.21
C SER A 19 -16.06 16.82 23.57
N SER A 20 -15.12 16.93 24.51
CA SER A 20 -15.32 17.54 25.82
C SER A 20 -14.44 18.78 25.94
N GLY A 21 -15.05 19.97 25.92
CA GLY A 21 -14.32 21.22 26.19
C GLY A 21 -14.11 21.47 27.68
N VAL A 22 -13.25 22.45 27.98
CA VAL A 22 -12.93 22.87 29.35
C VAL A 22 -13.66 24.13 29.77
N THR A 23 -13.92 24.25 31.05
CA THR A 23 -14.53 25.44 31.65
C THR A 23 -13.48 26.50 32.01
N ALA A 24 -13.93 27.74 32.16
CA ALA A 24 -13.07 28.83 32.63
C ALA A 24 -12.53 28.62 34.06
N ILE A 25 -13.10 27.69 34.84
CA ILE A 25 -12.62 27.33 36.19
C ILE A 25 -11.40 26.41 36.06
N GLU A 26 -11.52 25.35 35.25
CA GLU A 26 -10.43 24.38 35.03
C GLU A 26 -9.19 25.06 34.43
N VAL A 27 -9.38 25.97 33.47
CA VAL A 27 -8.26 26.74 32.89
C VAL A 27 -7.65 27.71 33.91
N ALA A 28 -8.47 28.29 34.80
CA ALA A 28 -7.99 29.20 35.84
C ALA A 28 -7.15 28.48 36.90
N GLU A 29 -7.56 27.27 37.30
CA GLU A 29 -6.82 26.40 38.22
C GLU A 29 -5.49 25.96 37.61
N HIS A 30 -5.48 25.54 36.34
CA HIS A 30 -4.27 25.09 35.65
C HIS A 30 -3.22 26.19 35.48
N VAL A 31 -3.66 27.41 35.16
CA VAL A 31 -2.75 28.55 34.93
C VAL A 31 -2.40 29.30 36.22
N GLY A 32 -3.16 29.09 37.30
CA GLY A 32 -3.00 29.79 38.57
C GLY A 32 -3.50 31.25 38.52
N ILE A 33 -4.61 31.51 37.83
CA ILE A 33 -5.20 32.85 37.69
C ILE A 33 -6.64 32.89 38.21
N ARG A 34 -7.20 34.09 38.41
CA ARG A 34 -8.62 34.23 38.78
C ARG A 34 -9.52 33.82 37.61
N ARG A 35 -10.63 33.13 37.92
CA ARG A 35 -11.67 32.73 36.94
C ARG A 35 -12.10 33.87 36.01
N ASN A 36 -12.28 35.08 36.53
CA ASN A 36 -12.72 36.23 35.72
C ASN A 36 -11.69 36.60 34.65
N ASN A 37 -10.39 36.50 34.97
CA ASN A 37 -9.32 36.76 34.01
C ASN A 37 -9.23 35.64 32.97
N ALA A 38 -9.35 34.37 33.40
CA ALA A 38 -9.40 33.24 32.47
C ALA A 38 -10.60 33.36 31.51
N SER A 39 -11.77 33.75 32.01
CA SER A 39 -12.96 33.94 31.18
C SER A 39 -12.81 35.11 30.20
N ALA A 40 -12.15 36.21 30.59
CA ALA A 40 -11.88 37.33 29.70
C ALA A 40 -10.93 36.91 28.57
N ASP A 41 -9.80 36.31 28.93
CA ASP A 41 -8.77 35.86 27.99
C ASP A 41 -9.33 34.78 27.03
N LEU A 42 -10.16 33.84 27.51
CA LEU A 42 -10.81 32.83 26.68
C LEU A 42 -11.82 33.42 25.69
N ASN A 43 -12.60 34.43 26.08
CA ASN A 43 -13.50 35.10 25.14
C ASN A 43 -12.71 35.92 24.10
N GLU A 44 -11.57 36.50 24.48
CA GLU A 44 -10.69 37.20 23.56
C GLU A 44 -10.04 36.24 22.54
N LEU A 45 -9.60 35.07 22.98
CA LEU A 45 -9.12 33.99 22.10
C LEU A 45 -10.21 33.49 21.14
N VAL A 46 -11.48 33.48 21.55
CA VAL A 46 -12.61 33.17 20.67
C VAL A 46 -12.80 34.25 19.61
N ASN A 47 -12.68 35.53 19.98
CA ASN A 47 -12.78 36.64 19.03
C ASN A 47 -11.64 36.63 18.00
N GLU A 48 -10.47 36.15 18.38
CA GLU A 48 -9.30 35.97 17.50
C GLU A 48 -9.33 34.68 16.67
N GLY A 49 -10.35 33.83 16.86
CA GLY A 49 -10.46 32.55 16.14
C GLY A 49 -9.47 31.48 16.61
N LEU A 50 -8.82 31.66 17.77
CA LEU A 50 -7.88 30.72 18.38
C LEU A 50 -8.56 29.73 19.36
N ALA A 51 -9.83 29.97 19.71
CA ALA A 51 -10.64 29.10 20.54
C ALA A 51 -12.09 29.06 20.04
N LEU A 52 -12.81 27.98 20.36
CA LEU A 52 -14.25 27.84 20.08
C LEU A 52 -15.04 27.71 21.38
N LYS A 53 -16.19 28.37 21.41
CA LYS A 53 -17.10 28.38 22.57
C LYS A 53 -18.25 27.39 22.34
N LEU A 54 -18.33 26.37 23.20
CA LEU A 54 -19.40 25.37 23.18
C LEU A 54 -20.62 25.89 23.97
N LYS A 55 -21.81 25.73 23.38
CA LYS A 55 -23.08 26.12 24.03
C LYS A 55 -23.41 25.14 25.14
N GLY A 56 -23.62 25.65 26.35
CA GLY A 56 -23.98 24.83 27.52
C GLY A 56 -23.90 25.60 28.84
N LYS A 57 -24.43 25.00 29.90
CA LYS A 57 -24.26 25.44 31.29
C LYS A 57 -23.59 24.31 32.07
N PRO A 58 -22.31 24.43 32.49
CA PRO A 58 -21.41 25.57 32.30
C PRO A 58 -20.91 25.72 30.85
N VAL A 59 -20.48 26.94 30.49
CA VAL A 59 -19.86 27.25 29.19
C VAL A 59 -18.49 26.57 29.10
N ARG A 60 -18.23 25.91 27.97
CA ARG A 60 -16.97 25.20 27.70
C ARG A 60 -16.26 25.79 26.49
N PHE A 61 -14.94 25.65 26.47
CA PHE A 61 -14.04 26.15 25.44
C PHE A 61 -13.16 25.00 24.92
N ILE A 62 -12.85 25.03 23.63
CA ILE A 62 -11.87 24.14 23.00
C ILE A 62 -10.88 25.00 22.21
N ALA A 63 -9.64 24.55 22.07
CA ALA A 63 -8.69 25.21 21.18
C ALA A 63 -9.19 25.12 19.73
N ALA A 64 -9.07 26.22 18.97
CA ALA A 64 -9.29 26.15 17.53
C ALA A 64 -8.08 25.49 16.87
N ALA A 65 -8.31 24.76 15.78
CA ALA A 65 -7.21 24.23 14.97
C ALA A 65 -6.39 25.40 14.44
N GLU A 66 -5.06 25.34 14.56
CA GLU A 66 -4.22 26.39 13.96
C GLU A 66 -4.47 26.46 12.45
N PRO A 67 -4.54 27.66 11.85
CA PRO A 67 -4.57 27.80 10.40
C PRO A 67 -3.26 27.23 9.82
N GLY A 68 -3.29 25.97 9.39
CA GLY A 68 -2.12 25.21 8.92
C GLY A 68 -1.92 23.86 9.60
N SER A 69 -2.60 23.58 10.71
CA SER A 69 -2.69 22.21 11.23
C SER A 69 -3.65 21.43 10.33
N PRO A 70 -3.32 20.21 9.88
CA PRO A 70 -4.25 19.41 9.10
C PRO A 70 -5.52 19.25 9.92
N ALA A 71 -6.62 19.84 9.46
CA ALA A 71 -7.92 19.64 10.05
C ALA A 71 -8.08 18.13 10.25
N VAL A 72 -8.14 17.69 11.51
CA VAL A 72 -8.52 16.31 11.81
C VAL A 72 -9.85 16.14 11.09
N PRO A 73 -9.93 15.34 10.02
CA PRO A 73 -11.14 15.22 9.25
C PRO A 73 -12.24 14.81 10.24
N ALA A 74 -13.43 15.37 10.06
CA ALA A 74 -14.60 14.87 10.76
C ALA A 74 -14.61 13.34 10.61
N PRO A 75 -14.86 12.58 11.70
CA PRO A 75 -14.80 11.13 11.65
C PRO A 75 -15.66 10.64 10.49
N VAL A 76 -15.01 9.94 9.56
CA VAL A 76 -15.65 9.42 8.36
C VAL A 76 -16.73 8.45 8.82
N ALA A 77 -17.99 8.68 8.45
CA ALA A 77 -19.07 7.75 8.77
C ALA A 77 -18.80 6.42 8.04
N ASN A 78 -18.61 5.34 8.80
CA ASN A 78 -18.12 4.03 8.34
C ASN A 78 -16.69 4.10 7.77
N ASP A 79 -15.70 4.00 8.66
CA ASP A 79 -14.28 4.00 8.29
C ASP A 79 -13.94 2.69 7.53
N PRO A 80 -13.50 2.75 6.25
CA PRO A 80 -13.11 1.56 5.49
C PRO A 80 -12.00 0.72 6.15
N PHE A 81 -11.21 1.31 7.05
CA PHE A 81 -10.20 0.57 7.81
C PHE A 81 -10.81 -0.39 8.84
N ASP A 82 -12.05 -0.19 9.30
CA ASP A 82 -12.73 -1.06 10.26
C ASP A 82 -12.94 -2.49 9.73
N GLU A 83 -12.93 -2.66 8.40
CA GLU A 83 -13.02 -3.96 7.74
C GLU A 83 -11.69 -4.75 7.80
N LEU A 84 -10.58 -4.11 8.16
CA LEU A 84 -9.28 -4.77 8.25
C LEU A 84 -9.17 -5.55 9.56
N VAL A 85 -8.77 -6.81 9.45
CA VAL A 85 -8.48 -7.64 10.62
C VAL A 85 -7.24 -7.06 11.33
N GLY A 86 -7.45 -6.62 12.57
CA GLY A 86 -6.42 -5.99 13.40
C GLY A 86 -6.38 -4.46 13.33
N TYR A 87 -7.38 -3.80 12.73
CA TYR A 87 -7.40 -2.32 12.59
C TYR A 87 -7.22 -1.57 13.92
N GLY A 88 -7.79 -2.06 15.02
CA GLY A 88 -7.62 -1.50 16.37
C GLY A 88 -6.57 -2.21 17.22
N GLY A 89 -5.86 -3.18 16.63
CA GLY A 89 -4.89 -4.04 17.29
C GLY A 89 -3.55 -3.99 16.56
N SER A 90 -3.11 -5.12 15.99
CA SER A 90 -1.78 -5.23 15.37
C SER A 90 -1.53 -4.30 14.18
N LEU A 91 -2.58 -3.78 13.55
CA LEU A 91 -2.51 -2.83 12.44
C LEU A 91 -2.85 -1.39 12.85
N GLY A 92 -3.10 -1.09 14.12
CA GLY A 92 -3.54 0.25 14.55
C GLY A 92 -2.60 1.37 14.12
N ALA A 93 -1.29 1.21 14.38
CA ALA A 93 -0.30 2.19 13.95
C ALA A 93 -0.24 2.34 12.41
N ALA A 94 -0.39 1.24 11.68
CA ALA A 94 -0.39 1.25 10.22
C ALA A 94 -1.64 1.95 9.66
N VAL A 95 -2.80 1.75 10.28
CA VAL A 95 -4.05 2.43 9.93
C VAL A 95 -3.94 3.94 10.16
N GLU A 96 -3.42 4.37 11.30
CA GLU A 96 -3.28 5.80 11.60
C GLU A 96 -2.26 6.48 10.67
N GLN A 97 -1.14 5.82 10.37
CA GLN A 97 -0.19 6.30 9.36
C GLN A 97 -0.82 6.40 7.97
N ALA A 98 -1.60 5.39 7.57
CA ALA A 98 -2.31 5.36 6.30
C ALA A 98 -3.31 6.52 6.20
N LYS A 99 -4.13 6.73 7.23
CA LYS A 99 -5.07 7.87 7.29
C LYS A 99 -4.32 9.20 7.17
N ALA A 100 -3.29 9.42 7.98
CA ALA A 100 -2.50 10.64 7.95
C ALA A 100 -1.91 10.90 6.56
N ALA A 101 -1.36 9.87 5.91
CA ALA A 101 -0.81 9.96 4.56
C ALA A 101 -1.87 10.36 3.52
N MET A 102 -3.08 9.79 3.59
CA MET A 102 -4.16 10.10 2.64
C MET A 102 -4.75 11.50 2.84
N LEU A 103 -4.76 12.00 4.07
CA LEU A 103 -5.34 13.30 4.41
C LEU A 103 -4.42 14.48 4.13
N TYR A 104 -3.12 14.22 4.00
CA TYR A 104 -2.12 15.26 3.83
C TYR A 104 -2.37 16.09 2.55
N PRO A 105 -2.50 17.42 2.64
CA PRO A 105 -2.70 18.26 1.46
C PRO A 105 -1.46 18.33 0.55
N PRO A 106 -1.61 18.62 -0.76
CA PRO A 106 -2.88 18.77 -1.47
C PRO A 106 -3.49 17.43 -1.94
N ARG A 107 -2.68 16.36 -2.11
CA ARG A 107 -3.09 15.11 -2.78
C ARG A 107 -2.56 13.84 -2.12
N GLY A 108 -2.49 13.85 -0.79
CA GLY A 108 -1.87 12.79 0.00
C GLY A 108 -0.36 12.72 -0.17
N LEU A 109 0.27 11.88 0.65
CA LEU A 109 1.70 11.59 0.57
C LEU A 109 1.94 10.25 -0.15
N PRO A 110 2.94 10.16 -1.05
CA PRO A 110 3.39 8.87 -1.56
C PRO A 110 3.72 7.92 -0.40
N THR A 111 3.09 6.75 -0.42
CA THR A 111 3.15 5.81 0.70
C THR A 111 3.75 4.49 0.25
N LEU A 112 4.73 3.98 0.98
CA LEU A 112 5.31 2.65 0.75
C LEU A 112 4.87 1.69 1.86
N ILE A 113 4.23 0.59 1.48
CA ILE A 113 3.78 -0.45 2.39
C ILE A 113 4.80 -1.60 2.34
N SER A 114 5.52 -1.85 3.44
CA SER A 114 6.46 -2.95 3.54
C SER A 114 5.89 -4.08 4.40
N GLY A 115 6.24 -5.32 4.11
CA GLY A 115 5.90 -6.46 4.94
C GLY A 115 5.80 -7.76 4.15
N PRO A 116 5.85 -8.92 4.83
CA PRO A 116 5.95 -10.22 4.16
C PRO A 116 4.73 -10.51 3.27
N THR A 117 4.88 -11.45 2.35
CA THR A 117 3.78 -11.93 1.51
C THR A 117 2.61 -12.41 2.38
N GLY A 118 1.38 -12.01 2.02
CA GLY A 118 0.19 -12.37 2.78
C GLY A 118 -0.09 -11.53 4.03
N SER A 119 0.69 -10.48 4.33
CA SER A 119 0.42 -9.56 5.45
C SER A 119 -0.79 -8.64 5.25
N GLY A 120 -1.38 -8.62 4.05
CA GLY A 120 -2.57 -7.81 3.74
C GLY A 120 -2.28 -6.44 3.11
N LYS A 121 -1.08 -6.23 2.54
CA LYS A 121 -0.67 -4.97 1.87
C LYS A 121 -1.71 -4.45 0.87
N SER A 122 -2.18 -5.30 -0.04
CA SER A 122 -3.16 -4.92 -1.07
C SER A 122 -4.52 -4.53 -0.46
N ARG A 123 -4.93 -5.15 0.65
CA ARG A 123 -6.16 -4.75 1.38
C ARG A 123 -6.00 -3.42 2.10
N LEU A 124 -4.83 -3.15 2.66
CA LEU A 124 -4.56 -1.85 3.25
C LEU A 124 -4.62 -0.75 2.19
N ALA A 125 -4.03 -0.98 1.00
CA ALA A 125 -4.09 -0.04 -0.11
C ALA A 125 -5.53 0.20 -0.62
N GLU A 126 -6.36 -0.85 -0.68
CA GLU A 126 -7.79 -0.72 -1.01
C GLU A 126 -8.55 0.10 0.04
N ALA A 127 -8.28 -0.13 1.33
CA ALA A 127 -8.86 0.65 2.42
C ALA A 127 -8.41 2.12 2.36
N MET A 128 -7.13 2.39 2.06
CA MET A 128 -6.59 3.73 1.83
C MET A 128 -7.33 4.46 0.71
N TYR A 129 -7.55 3.82 -0.44
CA TYR A 129 -8.31 4.40 -1.54
C TYR A 129 -9.75 4.73 -1.11
N ARG A 130 -10.47 3.77 -0.51
CA ARG A 130 -11.85 3.98 -0.04
C ARG A 130 -11.93 5.10 0.99
N TYR A 131 -10.96 5.17 1.90
CA TYR A 131 -10.88 6.22 2.90
C TYR A 131 -10.61 7.59 2.28
N ALA A 132 -9.70 7.67 1.30
CA ALA A 132 -9.42 8.92 0.58
C ALA A 132 -10.67 9.45 -0.15
N VAL A 133 -11.48 8.58 -0.76
CA VAL A 133 -12.77 8.96 -1.35
C VAL A 133 -13.75 9.43 -0.27
N ALA A 134 -13.90 8.67 0.80
CA ALA A 134 -14.86 8.97 1.87
C ALA A 134 -14.50 10.25 2.66
N ALA A 135 -13.21 10.56 2.79
CA ALA A 135 -12.69 11.79 3.39
C ALA A 135 -12.68 13.00 2.44
N GLY A 136 -13.21 12.86 1.22
CA GLY A 136 -13.28 13.93 0.22
C GLY A 136 -11.92 14.35 -0.36
N ARG A 137 -10.89 13.50 -0.22
CA ARG A 137 -9.56 13.73 -0.81
C ARG A 137 -9.48 13.29 -2.26
N LEU A 138 -10.27 12.28 -2.62
CA LEU A 138 -10.51 11.85 -3.99
C LEU A 138 -12.00 12.01 -4.33
N PRO A 139 -12.35 12.38 -5.57
CA PRO A 139 -13.75 12.47 -5.98
C PRO A 139 -14.41 11.07 -5.97
N PRO A 140 -15.73 10.99 -5.76
CA PRO A 140 -16.47 9.75 -5.98
C PRO A 140 -16.24 9.24 -7.40
N GLY A 141 -15.86 7.96 -7.53
CA GLY A 141 -15.55 7.35 -8.82
C GLY A 141 -14.15 7.66 -9.37
N ALA A 142 -13.27 8.25 -8.56
CA ALA A 142 -11.85 8.36 -8.91
C ALA A 142 -11.25 7.00 -9.33
N PRO A 143 -10.31 6.96 -10.28
CA PRO A 143 -9.71 5.69 -10.68
C PRO A 143 -8.88 5.09 -9.55
N PHE A 144 -9.03 3.79 -9.32
CA PHE A 144 -8.13 2.99 -8.48
C PHE A 144 -7.44 1.95 -9.38
N CYS A 145 -6.24 2.27 -9.82
CA CYS A 145 -5.47 1.43 -10.72
C CYS A 145 -4.50 0.57 -9.91
N VAL A 146 -4.61 -0.75 -10.05
CA VAL A 146 -3.73 -1.72 -9.38
C VAL A 146 -2.82 -2.38 -10.40
N PHE A 147 -1.52 -2.43 -10.09
CA PHE A 147 -0.53 -3.09 -10.92
C PHE A 147 0.42 -3.92 -10.06
N ASN A 148 0.50 -5.22 -10.33
CA ASN A 148 1.50 -6.08 -9.71
C ASN A 148 2.74 -6.11 -10.61
N CYS A 149 3.83 -5.48 -10.17
CA CYS A 149 5.09 -5.44 -10.93
C CYS A 149 5.70 -6.83 -11.12
N ALA A 150 5.37 -7.80 -10.26
CA ALA A 150 5.87 -9.17 -10.38
C ALA A 150 5.35 -9.89 -11.64
N ASP A 151 4.15 -9.56 -12.12
CA ASP A 151 3.50 -10.22 -13.28
C ASP A 151 4.30 -10.05 -14.57
N TYR A 152 5.03 -8.93 -14.68
CA TYR A 152 5.82 -8.57 -15.86
C TYR A 152 7.32 -8.45 -15.58
N ALA A 153 7.79 -8.89 -14.41
CA ALA A 153 9.18 -8.71 -13.99
C ALA A 153 10.20 -9.42 -14.89
N ALA A 154 9.78 -10.45 -15.64
CA ALA A 154 10.63 -11.12 -16.63
C ALA A 154 10.83 -10.30 -17.92
N ASN A 155 10.02 -9.26 -18.15
CA ASN A 155 10.11 -8.37 -19.30
C ASN A 155 10.01 -6.90 -18.85
N PRO A 156 11.14 -6.28 -18.47
CA PRO A 156 11.19 -4.90 -17.96
C PRO A 156 10.56 -3.87 -18.92
N GLN A 157 10.75 -4.04 -20.24
CA GLN A 157 10.18 -3.14 -21.24
C GLN A 157 8.65 -3.22 -21.25
N LEU A 158 8.08 -4.43 -21.20
CA LEU A 158 6.63 -4.61 -21.16
C LEU A 158 6.04 -4.06 -19.85
N LEU A 159 6.73 -4.25 -18.72
CA LEU A 159 6.33 -3.67 -17.44
C LEU A 159 6.25 -2.14 -17.54
N GLN A 160 7.30 -1.49 -18.03
CA GLN A 160 7.33 -0.03 -18.23
C GLN A 160 6.25 0.41 -19.24
N ALA A 161 6.02 -0.37 -20.30
CA ALA A 161 5.00 -0.09 -21.31
C ALA A 161 3.58 -0.12 -20.73
N GLN A 162 3.28 -1.06 -19.83
CA GLN A 162 1.99 -1.10 -19.14
C GLN A 162 1.84 0.09 -18.18
N LEU A 163 2.89 0.44 -17.45
CA LEU A 163 2.85 1.49 -16.44
C LEU A 163 2.75 2.90 -17.06
N PHE A 164 3.61 3.20 -18.03
CA PHE A 164 3.76 4.55 -18.60
C PHE A 164 3.16 4.70 -19.99
N GLY A 165 2.83 3.60 -20.66
CA GLY A 165 2.38 3.60 -22.04
C GLY A 165 3.54 3.66 -23.02
N TYR A 166 3.20 3.62 -24.31
CA TYR A 166 4.17 3.68 -25.40
C TYR A 166 3.57 4.34 -26.62
N VAL A 167 4.43 4.93 -27.44
CA VAL A 167 4.06 5.43 -28.79
C VAL A 167 4.36 4.37 -29.85
N LYS A 168 3.72 4.51 -31.01
CA LYS A 168 3.95 3.67 -32.18
C LYS A 168 5.45 3.66 -32.52
N GLY A 169 6.01 2.46 -32.71
CA GLY A 169 7.42 2.27 -33.04
C GLY A 169 8.38 2.31 -31.84
N ALA A 170 7.90 2.42 -30.60
CA ALA A 170 8.76 2.39 -29.41
C ALA A 170 9.54 1.06 -29.24
N PHE A 171 8.96 -0.05 -29.70
CA PHE A 171 9.58 -1.37 -29.72
C PHE A 171 8.92 -2.26 -30.80
N THR A 172 9.51 -3.42 -31.10
CA THR A 172 8.95 -4.37 -32.06
C THR A 172 7.55 -4.84 -31.62
N GLY A 173 6.53 -4.54 -32.43
CA GLY A 173 5.12 -4.83 -32.11
C GLY A 173 4.35 -3.65 -31.50
N ALA A 174 4.98 -2.48 -31.30
CA ALA A 174 4.30 -1.25 -30.94
C ALA A 174 3.57 -0.65 -32.16
N GLU A 175 2.44 -1.22 -32.54
CA GLU A 175 1.70 -0.84 -33.76
C GLU A 175 0.90 0.45 -33.62
N ARG A 176 0.57 0.85 -32.38
CA ARG A 176 -0.22 2.04 -32.07
C ARG A 176 0.23 2.67 -30.75
N ASP A 177 -0.10 3.95 -30.59
CA ASP A 177 0.03 4.65 -29.31
C ASP A 177 -0.94 4.04 -28.30
N THR A 178 -0.44 3.72 -27.11
CA THR A 178 -1.23 3.10 -26.04
C THR A 178 -0.96 3.81 -24.71
N PRO A 179 -2.00 4.34 -24.03
CA PRO A 179 -1.84 4.98 -22.72
C PRO A 179 -1.53 3.94 -21.64
N GLY A 180 -0.60 4.28 -20.74
CA GLY A 180 -0.28 3.46 -19.58
C GLY A 180 -1.20 3.66 -18.39
N LEU A 181 -0.99 2.87 -17.35
CA LEU A 181 -1.73 2.95 -16.08
C LEU A 181 -1.58 4.29 -15.37
N VAL A 182 -0.44 4.97 -15.49
CA VAL A 182 -0.28 6.34 -14.96
C VAL A 182 -1.30 7.29 -15.56
N ALA A 183 -1.58 7.18 -16.86
CA ALA A 183 -2.58 8.00 -17.53
C ALA A 183 -4.01 7.64 -17.07
N GLN A 184 -4.27 6.34 -16.87
CA GLN A 184 -5.57 5.84 -16.44
C GLN A 184 -5.88 6.18 -14.97
N ALA A 185 -4.84 6.32 -14.16
CA ALA A 185 -4.93 6.66 -12.74
C ALA A 185 -5.01 8.17 -12.47
N ASP A 186 -4.98 9.02 -13.49
CA ASP A 186 -5.01 10.47 -13.35
C ASP A 186 -6.25 10.92 -12.55
N GLY A 187 -6.02 11.76 -11.54
CA GLY A 187 -7.05 12.19 -10.58
C GLY A 187 -7.47 11.15 -9.55
N GLY A 188 -6.79 9.99 -9.48
CA GLY A 188 -7.09 8.90 -8.56
C GLY A 188 -5.87 8.35 -7.83
N LEU A 189 -5.90 7.04 -7.55
CA LEU A 189 -4.85 6.33 -6.82
C LEU A 189 -4.24 5.22 -7.68
N LEU A 190 -2.91 5.23 -7.77
CA LEU A 190 -2.12 4.19 -8.42
C LEU A 190 -1.44 3.33 -7.36
N PHE A 191 -1.84 2.06 -7.29
CA PHE A 191 -1.27 1.07 -6.39
C PHE A 191 -0.32 0.12 -7.15
N LEU A 192 0.95 0.09 -6.72
CA LEU A 192 2.00 -0.74 -7.31
C LEU A 192 2.41 -1.82 -6.31
N ASP A 193 1.99 -3.07 -6.53
CA ASP A 193 2.39 -4.21 -5.72
C ASP A 193 3.73 -4.77 -6.19
N GLU A 194 4.50 -5.31 -5.24
CA GLU A 194 5.88 -5.75 -5.43
C GLU A 194 6.75 -4.75 -6.21
N ILE A 195 6.69 -3.47 -5.80
CA ILE A 195 7.36 -2.34 -6.48
C ILE A 195 8.88 -2.51 -6.62
N HIS A 196 9.51 -3.33 -5.78
CA HIS A 196 10.93 -3.69 -5.89
C HIS A 196 11.27 -4.43 -7.20
N ARG A 197 10.27 -4.98 -7.90
CA ARG A 197 10.43 -5.62 -9.21
C ARG A 197 10.53 -4.61 -10.36
N LEU A 198 10.27 -3.33 -10.10
CA LEU A 198 10.41 -2.26 -11.10
C LEU A 198 11.90 -2.00 -11.36
N PRO A 199 12.37 -2.03 -12.64
CA PRO A 199 13.76 -1.75 -12.96
C PRO A 199 14.15 -0.30 -12.57
N PRO A 200 15.46 -0.01 -12.38
CA PRO A 200 15.95 1.33 -12.00
C PRO A 200 15.39 2.46 -12.87
N ASP A 201 15.40 2.30 -14.20
CA ASP A 201 14.86 3.31 -15.13
C ASP A 201 13.36 3.58 -14.90
N GLY A 202 12.60 2.54 -14.55
CA GLY A 202 11.19 2.68 -14.19
C GLY A 202 10.99 3.42 -12.86
N GLN A 203 11.87 3.20 -11.89
CA GLN A 203 11.87 3.93 -10.62
C GLN A 203 12.18 5.42 -10.85
N GLU A 204 13.12 5.75 -11.76
CA GLU A 204 13.42 7.13 -12.15
C GLU A 204 12.26 7.81 -12.90
N MET A 205 11.50 7.08 -13.71
CA MET A 205 10.28 7.60 -14.34
C MET A 205 9.18 7.88 -13.30
N LEU A 206 8.99 6.99 -12.32
CA LEU A 206 8.08 7.26 -11.20
C LEU A 206 8.55 8.44 -10.35
N PHE A 207 9.86 8.60 -10.17
CA PHE A 207 10.43 9.76 -9.49
C PHE A 207 9.97 11.08 -10.12
N LEU A 208 10.06 11.18 -11.45
CA LEU A 208 9.61 12.38 -12.16
C LEU A 208 8.11 12.64 -11.97
N LEU A 209 7.31 11.58 -11.93
CA LEU A 209 5.87 11.65 -11.67
C LEU A 209 5.57 12.12 -10.25
N MET A 210 6.26 11.60 -9.24
CA MET A 210 6.06 11.98 -7.84
C MET A 210 6.43 13.43 -7.58
N ASP A 211 7.56 13.90 -8.10
CA ASP A 211 8.08 15.24 -7.80
C ASP A 211 7.38 16.34 -8.60
N ARG A 212 7.02 16.06 -9.86
CA ARG A 212 6.56 17.09 -10.81
C ARG A 212 5.20 16.80 -11.44
N GLY A 213 4.61 15.64 -11.19
CA GLY A 213 3.38 15.22 -11.87
C GLY A 213 3.57 15.01 -13.37
N VAL A 214 4.80 14.75 -13.83
CA VAL A 214 5.09 14.52 -15.26
C VAL A 214 5.76 13.18 -15.52
N TYR A 215 5.46 12.58 -16.65
CA TYR A 215 6.05 11.31 -17.08
C TYR A 215 6.19 11.29 -18.60
N ARG A 216 6.86 10.27 -19.15
CA ARG A 216 6.98 10.05 -20.60
C ARG A 216 6.52 8.65 -20.94
N ALA A 217 5.88 8.49 -22.09
CA ALA A 217 5.64 7.17 -22.65
C ALA A 217 6.95 6.60 -23.23
N LEU A 218 7.06 5.27 -23.32
CA LEU A 218 8.21 4.65 -23.97
C LEU A 218 8.28 5.06 -25.45
N GLY A 219 9.49 5.40 -25.91
CA GLY A 219 9.74 5.88 -27.27
C GLY A 219 9.27 7.32 -27.53
N ASP A 220 8.71 8.00 -26.55
CA ASP A 220 8.20 9.36 -26.65
C ASP A 220 9.21 10.37 -26.08
N THR A 221 9.37 11.51 -26.74
CA THR A 221 10.18 12.64 -26.24
C THR A 221 9.33 13.69 -25.52
N ALA A 222 8.01 13.67 -25.77
CA ALA A 222 7.07 14.59 -25.14
C ALA A 222 6.79 14.19 -23.68
N THR A 223 6.77 15.19 -22.80
CA THR A 223 6.32 15.01 -21.42
C THR A 223 4.80 15.07 -21.33
N ARG A 224 4.21 14.18 -20.55
CA ARG A 224 2.78 14.10 -20.23
C ARG A 224 2.59 14.45 -18.76
N GLN A 225 1.41 14.95 -18.39
CA GLN A 225 1.05 15.27 -17.01
C GLN A 225 0.07 14.24 -16.48
N ALA A 226 0.25 13.85 -15.22
CA ALA A 226 -0.72 13.07 -14.46
C ALA A 226 -0.59 13.43 -12.98
N SER A 227 -1.73 13.50 -12.31
CA SER A 227 -1.87 13.75 -10.90
C SER A 227 -2.39 12.48 -10.22
N VAL A 228 -1.49 11.68 -9.67
CA VAL A 228 -1.85 10.41 -9.03
C VAL A 228 -1.42 10.38 -7.58
N MET A 229 -2.26 9.84 -6.71
CA MET A 229 -1.86 9.43 -5.37
C MET A 229 -1.14 8.09 -5.48
N LEU A 230 0.15 8.04 -5.15
CA LEU A 230 0.96 6.83 -5.34
C LEU A 230 1.04 6.01 -4.05
N VAL A 231 0.69 4.73 -4.15
CA VAL A 231 0.91 3.75 -3.08
C VAL A 231 1.75 2.60 -3.63
N GLY A 232 2.94 2.38 -3.09
CA GLY A 232 3.77 1.22 -3.40
C GLY A 232 3.63 0.15 -2.32
N ALA A 233 3.80 -1.11 -2.68
CA ALA A 233 3.94 -2.21 -1.74
C ALA A 233 5.15 -3.08 -2.09
N THR A 234 5.83 -3.62 -1.07
CA THR A 234 6.95 -4.55 -1.26
C THR A 234 7.01 -5.61 -0.17
N SER A 235 7.41 -6.82 -0.56
CA SER A 235 7.78 -7.91 0.36
C SER A 235 9.25 -7.92 0.75
N GLU A 236 10.09 -7.16 0.07
CA GLU A 236 11.53 -7.03 0.36
C GLU A 236 11.83 -5.79 1.21
N ASP A 237 13.02 -5.75 1.81
CA ASP A 237 13.53 -4.57 2.50
C ASP A 237 13.73 -3.42 1.46
N PRO A 238 13.01 -2.29 1.60
CA PRO A 238 13.14 -1.16 0.68
C PRO A 238 14.57 -0.62 0.57
N SER A 239 15.35 -0.67 1.64
CA SER A 239 16.69 -0.07 1.69
C SER A 239 17.72 -0.83 0.85
N SER A 240 17.50 -2.12 0.60
CA SER A 240 18.39 -2.98 -0.20
C SER A 240 17.85 -3.27 -1.60
N SER A 241 16.54 -3.18 -1.81
CA SER A 241 15.87 -3.61 -3.05
C SER A 241 15.48 -2.47 -4.00
N LEU A 242 15.44 -1.23 -3.49
CA LEU A 242 15.09 -0.03 -4.27
C LEU A 242 16.26 0.96 -4.31
N LEU A 243 16.24 1.87 -5.28
CA LEU A 243 17.20 2.97 -5.32
C LEU A 243 17.03 3.84 -4.07
N ASN A 244 18.13 4.23 -3.43
CA ASN A 244 18.08 5.11 -2.25
C ASN A 244 17.37 6.44 -2.57
N THR A 245 17.58 6.96 -3.78
CA THR A 245 16.86 8.12 -4.30
C THR A 245 15.35 7.84 -4.31
N PHE A 246 14.92 6.71 -4.82
CA PHE A 246 13.50 6.36 -4.91
C PHE A 246 12.84 6.22 -3.53
N VAL A 247 13.49 5.54 -2.58
CA VAL A 247 12.96 5.36 -1.21
C VAL A 247 12.72 6.69 -0.51
N ARG A 248 13.60 7.69 -0.69
CA ARG A 248 13.44 9.03 -0.08
C ARG A 248 12.18 9.78 -0.51
N ARG A 249 11.54 9.38 -1.62
CA ARG A 249 10.31 10.01 -2.12
C ARG A 249 9.03 9.38 -1.56
N PHE A 250 9.17 8.34 -0.74
CA PHE A 250 8.10 7.82 0.11
C PHE A 250 8.27 8.35 1.54
N PRO A 251 7.76 9.56 1.85
CA PRO A 251 7.87 10.13 3.19
C PRO A 251 7.13 9.32 4.24
N VAL A 252 6.16 8.49 3.83
CA VAL A 252 5.45 7.56 4.70
C VAL A 252 5.80 6.12 4.30
N VAL A 253 6.45 5.41 5.21
CA VAL A 253 6.71 3.96 5.09
C VAL A 253 5.93 3.24 6.18
N ILE A 254 4.95 2.45 5.77
CA ILE A 254 4.06 1.69 6.67
C ILE A 254 4.54 0.25 6.70
N HIS A 255 4.95 -0.23 7.87
CA HIS A 255 5.35 -1.62 8.05
C HIS A 255 4.19 -2.48 8.55
N LEU A 256 3.85 -3.53 7.79
CA LEU A 256 2.82 -4.50 8.18
C LEU A 256 3.49 -5.73 8.79
N PRO A 257 3.14 -6.08 10.04
CA PRO A 257 3.67 -7.27 10.66
C PRO A 257 3.22 -8.52 9.91
N GLY A 258 4.09 -9.53 9.87
CA GLY A 258 3.75 -10.87 9.38
C GLY A 258 2.58 -11.47 10.14
N LEU A 259 1.83 -12.37 9.50
CA LEU A 259 0.68 -13.00 10.15
C LEU A 259 1.11 -13.81 11.39
N ASP A 260 2.30 -14.41 11.37
CA ASP A 260 2.89 -15.23 12.43
C ASP A 260 3.03 -14.50 13.77
N VAL A 261 3.39 -13.22 13.75
CA VAL A 261 3.56 -12.40 14.96
C VAL A 261 2.27 -11.74 15.45
N ARG A 262 1.16 -11.86 14.69
CA ARG A 262 -0.12 -11.26 15.08
C ARG A 262 -0.85 -12.08 16.15
N PRO A 263 -1.73 -11.45 16.95
CA PRO A 263 -2.60 -12.13 17.89
C PRO A 263 -3.34 -13.31 17.26
N VAL A 264 -3.52 -14.39 18.03
CA VAL A 264 -4.13 -15.64 17.55
C VAL A 264 -5.48 -15.39 16.90
N GLU A 265 -6.33 -14.58 17.51
CA GLU A 265 -7.65 -14.23 16.97
C GLU A 265 -7.59 -13.59 15.58
N GLU A 266 -6.64 -12.69 15.37
CA GLU A 266 -6.46 -12.00 14.10
C GLU A 266 -5.94 -12.96 13.02
N ARG A 267 -5.04 -13.88 13.37
CA ARG A 267 -4.59 -14.95 12.47
C ARG A 267 -5.76 -15.82 12.00
N TRP A 268 -6.63 -16.23 12.92
CA TRP A 268 -7.82 -17.03 12.60
C TRP A 268 -8.84 -16.28 11.73
N ARG A 269 -9.08 -14.99 11.99
CA ARG A 269 -9.97 -14.17 11.15
C ARG A 269 -9.37 -13.95 9.76
N SER A 270 -8.06 -13.75 9.67
CA SER A 270 -7.35 -13.54 8.40
C SER A 270 -7.43 -14.78 7.49
N SER A 271 -7.23 -15.98 8.04
CA SER A 271 -7.32 -17.23 7.28
C SER A 271 -8.73 -17.55 6.78
N ARG A 272 -9.77 -17.18 7.53
CA ARG A 272 -11.17 -17.30 7.07
C ARG A 272 -11.53 -16.26 6.01
N SER A 273 -11.00 -15.04 6.16
CA SER A 273 -11.26 -13.95 5.22
C SER A 273 -10.61 -14.18 3.85
N SER A 274 -9.48 -14.89 3.78
CA SER A 274 -8.87 -15.32 2.52
C SER A 274 -9.58 -16.53 1.90
N ALA A 275 -10.10 -17.46 2.71
CA ALA A 275 -10.84 -18.63 2.23
C ALA A 275 -12.23 -18.31 1.66
N GLY A 276 -12.88 -17.21 2.09
CA GLY A 276 -14.22 -16.81 1.67
C GLY A 276 -14.31 -16.04 0.35
N ARG A 277 -13.19 -15.63 -0.25
CA ARG A 277 -13.13 -14.86 -1.49
C ARG A 277 -12.11 -15.47 -2.44
N GLY A 278 -12.41 -16.67 -2.95
CA GLY A 278 -11.78 -17.14 -4.17
C GLY A 278 -12.12 -16.16 -5.29
N LEU A 279 -11.09 -15.51 -5.86
CA LEU A 279 -11.19 -14.88 -7.17
C LEU A 279 -11.80 -15.90 -8.16
N PRO A 280 -12.65 -15.47 -9.10
CA PRO A 280 -13.17 -16.38 -10.12
C PRO A 280 -11.99 -16.97 -10.89
N ASP A 281 -11.86 -18.29 -10.81
CA ASP A 281 -10.93 -19.05 -11.63
C ASP A 281 -11.32 -18.87 -13.11
N ARG A 282 -10.32 -18.81 -14.00
CA ARG A 282 -10.47 -18.45 -15.44
C ARG A 282 -11.25 -19.47 -16.29
N GLN A 283 -11.99 -20.40 -15.68
CA GLN A 283 -12.90 -21.32 -16.36
C GLN A 283 -14.18 -21.44 -15.52
N GLY A 284 -15.31 -21.01 -16.07
CA GLY A 284 -16.59 -20.79 -15.38
C GLY A 284 -17.26 -22.01 -14.75
N HIS A 285 -16.66 -22.58 -13.71
CA HIS A 285 -17.31 -23.59 -12.87
C HIS A 285 -17.31 -23.18 -11.40
N ARG A 286 -18.51 -22.81 -10.91
CA ARG A 286 -18.77 -22.61 -9.47
C ARG A 286 -18.48 -23.92 -8.73
N ARG A 287 -17.47 -23.93 -7.84
CA ARG A 287 -17.36 -24.99 -6.83
C ARG A 287 -18.48 -24.80 -5.80
N LYS A 288 -19.30 -25.84 -5.60
CA LYS A 288 -20.30 -25.87 -4.52
C LYS A 288 -19.58 -25.86 -3.15
N PRO A 289 -20.13 -25.19 -2.13
CA PRO A 289 -19.56 -25.19 -0.79
C PRO A 289 -19.66 -26.60 -0.18
N ALA A 290 -18.61 -27.00 0.53
CA ALA A 290 -18.56 -28.26 1.27
C ALA A 290 -19.54 -28.21 2.45
N GLY A 291 -20.49 -29.17 2.49
CA GLY A 291 -21.40 -29.37 3.62
C GLY A 291 -20.67 -29.96 4.85
N PRO A 292 -21.26 -29.87 6.05
CA PRO A 292 -20.63 -30.28 7.29
C PRO A 292 -20.50 -31.81 7.35
N ALA A 293 -19.31 -32.28 7.73
CA ALA A 293 -19.00 -33.70 7.87
C ALA A 293 -19.73 -34.32 9.09
N GLY A 294 -20.69 -35.21 8.82
CA GLY A 294 -21.20 -36.18 9.78
C GLY A 294 -20.38 -37.48 9.73
N ALA A 295 -20.08 -38.03 10.90
CA ALA A 295 -19.29 -39.24 11.11
C ALA A 295 -20.09 -40.56 10.86
N PRO A 296 -19.62 -41.75 11.24
CA PRO A 296 -18.99 -42.74 10.37
C PRO A 296 -19.82 -44.04 10.18
N GLY A 297 -19.56 -44.79 9.09
CA GLY A 297 -20.16 -46.12 8.86
C GLY A 297 -19.25 -47.03 8.03
N LEU A 298 -18.75 -48.09 8.67
CA LEU A 298 -18.04 -49.24 8.07
C LEU A 298 -19.06 -50.23 7.43
N PRO A 299 -18.64 -51.38 6.85
CA PRO A 299 -18.37 -51.57 5.43
C PRO A 299 -19.30 -52.66 4.84
N HIS A 300 -19.29 -52.95 3.53
CA HIS A 300 -19.49 -54.33 3.04
C HIS A 300 -19.22 -54.48 1.53
N HIS A 301 -18.21 -55.31 1.26
CA HIS A 301 -18.08 -56.35 0.23
C HIS A 301 -19.01 -56.46 -1.01
N ARG A 302 -18.33 -56.83 -2.12
CA ARG A 302 -18.72 -57.74 -3.23
C ARG A 302 -19.77 -57.16 -4.21
N GLU A 303 -19.77 -57.42 -5.51
CA GLU A 303 -19.05 -58.36 -6.36
C GLU A 303 -19.20 -57.93 -7.84
N ARG A 304 -18.19 -58.25 -8.64
CA ARG A 304 -18.24 -58.81 -10.01
C ARG A 304 -19.48 -58.53 -10.90
N GLY A 305 -19.20 -58.06 -12.12
CA GLY A 305 -19.66 -58.80 -13.30
C GLY A 305 -20.17 -58.01 -14.51
N ARG A 306 -19.52 -58.31 -15.66
CA ARG A 306 -19.98 -58.22 -17.08
C ARG A 306 -19.98 -56.82 -17.71
N ALA A 307 -19.11 -56.47 -18.67
CA ALA A 307 -18.77 -57.02 -20.00
C ALA A 307 -19.70 -56.55 -21.14
N ALA A 308 -19.07 -56.21 -22.28
CA ALA A 308 -19.57 -55.76 -23.60
C ALA A 308 -19.78 -54.23 -23.75
N GLN A 309 -19.30 -53.52 -24.79
CA GLN A 309 -18.67 -53.89 -26.08
C GLN A 309 -17.99 -52.65 -26.73
N ARG A 310 -16.84 -52.90 -27.39
CA ARG A 310 -16.39 -52.38 -28.72
C ARG A 310 -16.00 -50.90 -28.94
N HIS A 311 -14.67 -50.68 -28.96
CA HIS A 311 -13.75 -49.97 -29.91
C HIS A 311 -14.18 -48.71 -30.71
N PRO A 312 -13.25 -47.80 -31.14
CA PRO A 312 -11.82 -48.05 -31.45
C PRO A 312 -10.76 -46.97 -31.03
N HIS A 313 -9.48 -47.37 -31.19
CA HIS A 313 -8.23 -46.64 -31.52
C HIS A 313 -8.04 -45.16 -31.11
N GLY A 314 -6.91 -44.71 -30.54
CA GLY A 314 -5.61 -45.31 -30.31
C GLY A 314 -4.63 -44.30 -29.69
N VAL A 315 -3.70 -44.86 -28.90
CA VAL A 315 -2.34 -44.38 -28.57
C VAL A 315 -2.19 -43.08 -27.73
N ARG A 316 -2.15 -43.28 -26.41
CA ARG A 316 -1.38 -42.47 -25.45
C ARG A 316 -0.14 -43.28 -25.04
N GLN A 317 1.05 -42.68 -25.07
CA GLN A 317 2.25 -43.27 -24.47
C GLN A 317 2.34 -42.95 -22.97
N GLY A 318 2.73 -43.97 -22.22
CA GLY A 318 2.63 -44.05 -20.76
C GLY A 318 3.69 -43.26 -20.01
N VAL A 319 3.24 -42.73 -18.88
CA VAL A 319 4.07 -42.37 -17.73
C VAL A 319 4.42 -43.66 -17.00
N LEU A 320 5.71 -43.99 -16.92
CA LEU A 320 6.24 -45.05 -16.06
C LEU A 320 6.92 -44.38 -14.85
N ARG A 321 6.34 -44.60 -13.66
CA ARG A 321 7.01 -44.42 -12.37
C ARG A 321 7.93 -45.60 -12.13
N ALA A 322 9.20 -45.35 -11.81
CA ALA A 322 10.08 -46.30 -11.14
C ALA A 322 10.64 -45.67 -9.86
N ARG A 323 10.50 -46.41 -8.76
CA ARG A 323 11.13 -46.17 -7.46
C ARG A 323 12.52 -46.82 -7.44
N GLY A 324 13.47 -46.19 -6.76
CA GLY A 324 14.51 -46.85 -5.97
C GLY A 324 15.84 -47.13 -6.67
N GLY A 325 16.89 -46.42 -6.24
CA GLY A 325 18.28 -46.77 -6.55
C GLY A 325 19.25 -45.68 -6.12
N ARG A 326 19.96 -45.90 -5.00
CA ARG A 326 21.09 -45.07 -4.57
C ARG A 326 22.20 -45.16 -5.63
N VAL A 327 22.65 -44.03 -6.17
CA VAL A 327 23.93 -43.93 -6.89
C VAL A 327 24.64 -42.64 -6.47
N GLY A 328 25.94 -42.77 -6.22
CA GLY A 328 26.78 -41.82 -5.49
C GLY A 328 27.05 -40.48 -6.17
N ARG A 329 27.48 -39.55 -5.32
CA ARG A 329 27.94 -38.20 -5.63
C ARG A 329 29.12 -38.25 -6.61
N ARG A 330 28.94 -37.74 -7.83
CA ARG A 330 30.02 -37.18 -8.66
C ARG A 330 29.74 -35.69 -8.84
N ARG A 331 30.67 -34.85 -8.37
CA ARG A 331 30.68 -33.40 -8.61
C ARG A 331 31.01 -33.16 -10.09
N PRO A 332 30.32 -32.25 -10.80
CA PRO A 332 30.83 -31.73 -12.05
C PRO A 332 31.91 -30.69 -11.77
N ASP A 333 33.11 -30.91 -12.34
CA ASP A 333 34.20 -29.95 -12.36
C ASP A 333 33.83 -28.75 -13.25
N PHE A 334 33.75 -27.57 -12.65
CA PHE A 334 33.68 -26.30 -13.37
C PHE A 334 35.11 -25.79 -13.65
N PRO A 335 35.43 -25.37 -14.88
CA PRO A 335 36.72 -24.75 -15.18
C PRO A 335 36.85 -23.39 -14.48
N ARG A 336 37.99 -23.16 -13.84
CA ARG A 336 38.30 -21.91 -13.11
C ARG A 336 38.50 -20.75 -14.09
N PRO A 337 38.06 -19.53 -13.75
CA PRO A 337 38.33 -18.34 -14.55
C PRO A 337 39.82 -17.96 -14.51
N HIS A 338 40.35 -17.54 -15.65
CA HIS A 338 41.72 -17.03 -15.80
C HIS A 338 41.92 -15.72 -15.01
N PRO A 339 43.14 -15.47 -14.47
CA PRO A 339 43.45 -14.22 -13.79
C PRO A 339 43.50 -13.02 -14.77
N PRO A 340 43.22 -11.79 -14.30
CA PRO A 340 43.21 -10.59 -15.12
C PRO A 340 44.63 -10.23 -15.60
N VAL A 341 44.72 -9.81 -16.87
CA VAL A 341 45.92 -9.28 -17.51
C VAL A 341 46.22 -7.88 -16.93
N PRO A 342 47.46 -7.56 -16.55
CA PRO A 342 47.82 -6.24 -16.06
C PRO A 342 47.79 -5.19 -17.18
N PRO A 343 47.49 -3.91 -16.87
CA PRO A 343 47.43 -2.84 -17.87
C PRO A 343 48.83 -2.48 -18.39
N ASP A 344 48.91 -2.20 -19.69
CA ASP A 344 50.11 -1.69 -20.38
C ASP A 344 50.61 -0.37 -19.75
N PRO A 345 51.94 -0.19 -19.61
CA PRO A 345 52.50 1.04 -19.08
C PRO A 345 52.33 2.21 -20.08
N ALA A 346 51.93 3.34 -19.51
CA ALA A 346 51.71 4.61 -20.19
C ALA A 346 52.86 5.00 -21.15
N GLY A 347 52.49 5.29 -22.39
CA GLY A 347 53.37 5.97 -23.35
C GLY A 347 53.70 7.38 -22.87
N LEU A 348 54.98 7.60 -22.57
CA LEU A 348 55.59 8.92 -22.51
C LEU A 348 55.73 9.45 -23.94
N PRO A 349 55.33 10.71 -24.24
CA PRO A 349 55.72 11.35 -25.49
C PRO A 349 57.18 11.80 -25.40
N ALA A 350 57.99 11.37 -26.37
CA ALA A 350 59.31 11.92 -26.62
C ALA A 350 59.16 13.35 -27.17
N GLY A 351 59.75 14.32 -26.48
CA GLY A 351 60.08 15.62 -27.07
C GLY A 351 61.39 15.55 -27.87
N PRO A 352 61.65 16.52 -28.76
CA PRO A 352 62.93 16.66 -29.45
C PRO A 352 64.07 17.10 -28.51
#